data_AF-A0A6M3M8N3-F1
#
_entry.id   AF-A0A6M3M8N3-F1
#
_cell.length_a   1.000
_cell.length_b   1.000
_cell.length_c   1.000
_cell.angle_alpha   90.00
_cell.angle_beta   90.00
_cell.angle_gamma   90.00
#
_symmetry.space_group_name_H-M   'P 1'
#
loop_
_entity.id
_entity.type
_entity.pdbx_description
1 polymer ?
#
loop_
_entity_poly.entity_id
_entity_poly.type
_entity_poly.pdbx_seq_one_letter_code
_entity_poly.pdbx_strand_id
1 'polypeptide(L)'
;MTNDQDGDKERLLWEIINWEENPPEREYPLPGFEWYEVHGDPRTLNALVTRGILNVVFRSNKSCSYETADREAIKRALSDYRGLIQPPEEDHIIPPDLFDIVIGHDGKKELIIRSIDAPEPVHFLLYGVPASAKSLMLEELNRLPRSKFILGSNLSKAGLYDVLLNEKDKPRFLIIDELDKIDDQSNLAALLSLMERGIITETKYKRHREIKLKCWVFASANRIERIPAELMSRFLLLNFKPYTDTEFIDIAVNVLTKREDVNESIALYISKQVMDKLSSRDVRDTVKVARLLKGDTKTEVDHVMGILSKQR
;
A
#
# COMPACT_ATOMS: atom_id res chain seq x y z
N MET A 1 -18.59 8.69 -31.90
CA MET A 1 -18.86 7.24 -32.04
C MET A 1 -17.53 6.53 -32.21
N THR A 2 -16.80 6.29 -31.11
CA THR A 2 -15.51 5.58 -31.11
C THR A 2 -15.21 5.28 -29.65
N ASN A 3 -15.70 4.16 -29.14
CA ASN A 3 -15.28 3.65 -27.82
C ASN A 3 -15.45 2.13 -27.67
N ASP A 4 -15.60 1.37 -28.77
CA ASP A 4 -15.83 -0.09 -28.75
C ASP A 4 -14.62 -0.92 -29.25
N GLN A 5 -13.54 -0.28 -29.70
CA GLN A 5 -12.45 -0.98 -30.41
C GLN A 5 -11.42 -1.72 -29.52
N ASP A 6 -11.44 -1.50 -28.21
CA ASP A 6 -10.45 -2.10 -27.31
C ASP A 6 -10.94 -3.42 -26.68
N GLY A 7 -12.25 -3.54 -26.38
CA GLY A 7 -12.84 -4.80 -25.90
C GLY A 7 -12.85 -5.92 -26.96
N ASP A 8 -13.05 -5.57 -28.23
CA ASP A 8 -13.01 -6.55 -29.33
C ASP A 8 -11.62 -7.17 -29.56
N LYS A 9 -10.54 -6.40 -29.31
CA LYS A 9 -9.17 -6.89 -29.48
C LYS A 9 -8.72 -7.80 -28.34
N GLU A 10 -9.14 -7.50 -27.12
CA GLU A 10 -8.89 -8.37 -25.96
C GLU A 10 -9.53 -9.74 -26.18
N ARG A 11 -10.81 -9.74 -26.56
CA ARG A 11 -11.55 -10.97 -26.87
C ARG A 11 -10.85 -11.79 -27.95
N LEU A 12 -10.44 -11.14 -29.04
CA LEU A 12 -9.71 -11.79 -30.13
C LEU A 12 -8.41 -12.45 -29.66
N LEU A 13 -7.61 -11.77 -28.85
CA LEU A 13 -6.35 -12.33 -28.32
C LEU A 13 -6.60 -13.52 -27.38
N TRP A 14 -7.69 -13.52 -26.60
CA TRP A 14 -8.08 -14.68 -25.81
C TRP A 14 -8.52 -15.87 -26.66
N GLU A 15 -9.31 -15.63 -27.72
CA GLU A 15 -9.73 -16.68 -28.65
C GLU A 15 -8.51 -17.31 -29.36
N ILE A 16 -7.52 -16.48 -29.71
CA ILE A 16 -6.23 -16.94 -30.25
C ILE A 16 -5.47 -17.84 -29.27
N ILE A 17 -5.30 -17.42 -28.02
CA ILE A 17 -4.58 -18.21 -27.00
C ILE A 17 -5.31 -19.53 -26.73
N ASN A 18 -6.64 -19.48 -26.58
CA ASN A 18 -7.45 -20.68 -26.33
C ASN A 18 -7.37 -21.68 -27.48
N TRP A 19 -7.39 -21.21 -28.73
CA TRP A 19 -7.19 -22.05 -29.91
C TRP A 19 -5.80 -22.69 -29.92
N GLU A 20 -4.75 -21.94 -29.57
CA GLU A 20 -3.38 -22.47 -29.56
C GLU A 20 -3.10 -23.48 -28.44
N GLU A 21 -3.83 -23.39 -27.33
CA GLU A 21 -3.77 -24.37 -26.24
C GLU A 21 -4.63 -25.60 -26.51
N ASN A 22 -5.75 -25.41 -27.21
CA ASN A 22 -6.73 -26.45 -27.51
C ASN A 22 -7.08 -26.47 -29.01
N PRO A 23 -6.12 -26.82 -29.88
CA PRO A 23 -6.35 -26.79 -31.32
C PRO A 23 -7.39 -27.87 -31.69
N PRO A 24 -8.40 -27.53 -32.52
CA PRO A 24 -9.39 -28.50 -32.97
C PRO A 24 -8.76 -29.57 -33.85
N GLU A 25 -9.33 -30.78 -33.81
CA GLU A 25 -8.89 -31.89 -34.64
C GLU A 25 -9.20 -31.58 -36.12
N ARG A 26 -8.16 -31.56 -36.96
CA ARG A 26 -8.28 -31.27 -38.40
C ARG A 26 -8.01 -32.53 -39.21
N GLU A 27 -8.86 -32.77 -40.21
CA GLU A 27 -8.65 -33.84 -41.21
C GLU A 27 -7.32 -33.63 -41.98
N TYR A 28 -6.92 -32.37 -42.18
CA TYR A 28 -5.64 -31.97 -42.75
C TYR A 28 -5.01 -30.84 -41.91
N PRO A 29 -4.07 -31.13 -41.01
CA PRO A 29 -3.54 -30.12 -40.09
C PRO A 29 -2.55 -29.18 -40.78
N LEU A 30 -3.00 -27.94 -41.03
CA LEU A 30 -2.11 -26.82 -41.34
C LEU A 30 -1.50 -26.24 -40.05
N PRO A 31 -0.32 -25.60 -40.08
CA PRO A 31 0.23 -24.92 -38.92
C PRO A 31 -0.55 -23.64 -38.61
N GLY A 32 -0.80 -23.37 -37.33
CA GLY A 32 -1.48 -22.16 -36.87
C GLY A 32 -2.98 -22.10 -37.18
N PHE A 33 -3.58 -20.96 -36.87
CA PHE A 33 -5.02 -20.69 -37.02
C PHE A 33 -5.33 -19.77 -38.19
N GLU A 34 -6.51 -19.92 -38.77
CA GLU A 34 -7.08 -18.99 -39.74
C GLU A 34 -8.07 -18.04 -39.08
N TRP A 35 -8.39 -16.96 -39.79
CA TRP A 35 -9.20 -15.85 -39.27
C TRP A 35 -10.59 -16.29 -38.76
N TYR A 36 -11.21 -17.29 -39.40
CA TYR A 36 -12.54 -17.77 -39.02
C TYR A 36 -12.54 -18.68 -37.79
N GLU A 37 -11.41 -19.26 -37.41
CA GLU A 37 -11.30 -20.14 -36.23
C GLU A 37 -11.19 -19.36 -34.92
N VAL A 38 -10.77 -18.09 -35.01
CA VAL A 38 -10.62 -17.16 -33.88
C VAL A 38 -11.53 -15.92 -34.03
N HIS A 39 -12.49 -15.99 -34.95
CA HIS A 39 -13.46 -14.92 -35.28
C HIS A 39 -12.81 -13.53 -35.48
N GLY A 40 -11.59 -13.49 -36.00
CA GLY A 40 -10.82 -12.27 -36.20
C GLY A 40 -11.03 -11.67 -37.58
N ASP A 41 -11.29 -10.36 -37.66
CA ASP A 41 -11.26 -9.67 -38.96
C ASP A 41 -9.83 -9.72 -39.56
N PRO A 42 -9.67 -10.11 -40.85
CA PRO A 42 -8.35 -10.19 -41.47
C PRO A 42 -7.52 -8.91 -41.42
N ARG A 43 -8.13 -7.71 -41.39
CA ARG A 43 -7.38 -6.45 -41.26
C ARG A 43 -6.78 -6.31 -39.87
N THR A 44 -7.53 -6.71 -38.83
CA THR A 44 -7.06 -6.72 -37.44
C THR A 44 -5.90 -7.70 -37.27
N LEU A 45 -6.00 -8.91 -37.83
CA LEU A 45 -4.91 -9.90 -37.77
C LEU A 45 -3.65 -9.40 -38.48
N ASN A 46 -3.79 -8.81 -39.67
CA ASN A 46 -2.65 -8.20 -40.39
C ASN A 46 -2.02 -7.03 -39.61
N ALA A 47 -2.82 -6.26 -38.88
CA ALA A 47 -2.32 -5.20 -38.00
C ALA A 47 -1.51 -5.77 -36.82
N LEU A 48 -1.93 -6.91 -36.25
CA LEU A 48 -1.19 -7.62 -35.20
C LEU A 48 0.13 -8.21 -35.73
N VAL A 49 0.13 -8.71 -36.97
CA VAL A 49 1.36 -9.14 -37.65
C VAL A 49 2.33 -7.97 -37.84
N THR A 50 1.83 -6.83 -38.32
CA THR A 50 2.65 -5.62 -38.53
C THR A 50 3.28 -5.11 -37.22
N ARG A 51 2.66 -5.39 -36.08
CA ARG A 51 3.14 -5.02 -34.74
C ARG A 51 4.03 -6.10 -34.09
N GLY A 52 4.29 -7.22 -34.78
CA GLY A 52 5.11 -8.32 -34.25
C GLY A 52 4.43 -9.12 -33.14
N ILE A 53 3.10 -9.06 -33.02
CA ILE A 53 2.33 -9.83 -32.03
C ILE A 53 2.00 -11.21 -32.59
N LEU A 54 1.74 -11.31 -33.89
CA LEU A 54 1.50 -12.55 -34.63
C LEU A 54 2.54 -12.73 -35.74
N ASN A 55 2.81 -13.98 -36.09
CA ASN A 55 3.57 -14.38 -37.27
C ASN A 55 2.63 -15.03 -38.31
N VAL A 56 2.99 -14.93 -39.59
CA VAL A 56 2.32 -15.69 -40.67
C VAL A 56 3.09 -16.98 -40.89
N VAL A 57 2.45 -18.12 -40.63
CA VAL A 57 3.09 -19.45 -40.69
C VAL A 57 2.78 -20.23 -41.95
N PHE A 58 1.66 -19.90 -42.60
CA PHE A 58 1.27 -20.50 -43.87
C PHE A 58 0.53 -19.49 -44.73
N ARG A 59 0.81 -19.49 -46.03
CA ARG A 59 0.12 -18.62 -46.99
C ARG A 59 0.00 -19.29 -48.34
N SER A 60 -1.20 -19.28 -48.89
CA SER A 60 -1.53 -19.71 -50.25
C SER A 60 -2.53 -18.73 -50.88
N ASN A 61 -2.93 -18.99 -52.12
CA ASN A 61 -3.98 -18.21 -52.78
C ASN A 61 -5.37 -18.37 -52.11
N LYS A 62 -5.56 -19.42 -51.30
CA LYS A 62 -6.86 -19.78 -50.70
C LYS A 62 -6.88 -19.70 -49.17
N SER A 63 -5.73 -19.61 -48.52
CA SER A 63 -5.60 -19.81 -47.07
C SER A 63 -4.41 -19.03 -46.52
N CYS A 64 -4.57 -18.50 -45.31
CA CYS A 64 -3.53 -17.76 -44.59
C CYS A 64 -3.66 -18.04 -43.10
N SER A 65 -2.62 -18.62 -42.52
CA SER A 65 -2.60 -19.04 -41.12
C SER A 65 -1.59 -18.25 -40.31
N TYR A 66 -1.91 -18.04 -39.04
CA TYR A 66 -1.17 -17.21 -38.09
C TYR A 66 -0.79 -18.01 -36.85
N GLU A 67 0.24 -17.56 -36.14
CA GLU A 67 0.59 -18.02 -34.79
C GLU A 67 1.03 -16.83 -33.93
N THR A 68 1.00 -16.98 -32.61
CA THR A 68 1.54 -15.98 -31.68
C THR A 68 3.06 -15.92 -31.73
N ALA A 69 3.63 -14.71 -31.75
CA ALA A 69 5.08 -14.54 -31.76
C ALA A 69 5.72 -14.86 -30.40
N ASP A 70 5.03 -14.52 -29.30
CA ASP A 70 5.38 -14.90 -27.94
C ASP A 70 4.09 -15.10 -27.13
N ARG A 71 3.67 -16.37 -27.05
CA ARG A 71 2.45 -16.78 -26.34
C ARG A 71 2.47 -16.36 -24.88
N GLU A 72 3.60 -16.50 -24.20
CA GLU A 72 3.72 -16.21 -22.76
C GLU A 72 3.73 -14.70 -22.50
N ALA A 73 4.28 -13.88 -23.40
CA ALA A 73 4.14 -12.43 -23.33
C ALA A 73 2.68 -11.98 -23.54
N ILE A 74 1.95 -12.59 -24.49
CA ILE A 74 0.54 -12.28 -24.72
C ILE A 74 -0.31 -12.72 -23.53
N LYS A 75 -0.09 -13.91 -22.98
CA LYS A 75 -0.79 -14.37 -21.76
C LYS A 75 -0.53 -13.47 -20.56
N ARG A 76 0.71 -13.03 -20.35
CA ARG A 76 1.04 -12.05 -19.30
C ARG A 76 0.30 -10.75 -19.55
N ALA A 77 0.38 -10.18 -20.76
CA ALA A 77 -0.31 -8.95 -21.11
C ALA A 77 -1.85 -9.05 -20.99
N LEU A 78 -2.45 -10.19 -21.33
CA LEU A 78 -3.90 -10.44 -21.18
C LEU A 78 -4.29 -10.64 -19.71
N SER A 79 -3.44 -11.31 -18.93
CA SER A 79 -3.61 -11.44 -17.48
C SER A 79 -3.47 -10.08 -16.79
N ASP A 80 -2.57 -9.22 -17.28
CA ASP A 80 -2.41 -7.83 -16.83
C ASP A 80 -3.59 -6.95 -17.25
N TYR A 81 -4.24 -7.24 -18.39
CA TYR A 81 -5.41 -6.49 -18.89
C TYR A 81 -6.73 -6.88 -18.20
N ARG A 82 -6.96 -8.17 -17.90
CA ARG A 82 -8.10 -8.65 -17.08
C ARG A 82 -7.85 -8.55 -15.57
N GLY A 83 -6.60 -8.46 -15.14
CA GLY A 83 -6.17 -8.35 -13.75
C GLY A 83 -6.46 -6.94 -13.19
N LEU A 84 -7.41 -6.72 -12.27
CA LEU A 84 -7.48 -7.49 -11.02
C LEU A 84 -6.07 -7.91 -10.63
N ILE A 85 -5.23 -6.97 -10.17
CA ILE A 85 -4.08 -7.37 -9.39
C ILE A 85 -4.65 -7.95 -8.10
N GLN A 86 -4.96 -9.25 -8.13
CA GLN A 86 -4.59 -10.06 -6.99
C GLN A 86 -3.08 -10.13 -7.07
N PRO A 87 -2.37 -9.39 -6.21
CA PRO A 87 -0.95 -9.63 -6.12
C PRO A 87 -0.74 -11.09 -5.70
N PRO A 88 0.44 -11.67 -5.99
CA PRO A 88 0.73 -13.04 -5.58
C PRO A 88 0.32 -13.23 -4.12
N GLU A 89 -0.34 -14.35 -3.83
CA GLU A 89 -0.50 -14.88 -2.48
C GLU A 89 0.91 -15.19 -1.94
N GLU A 90 1.65 -14.13 -1.59
CA GLU A 90 2.75 -14.25 -0.66
C GLU A 90 2.13 -14.53 0.69
N ASP A 91 2.70 -15.51 1.41
CA ASP A 91 2.28 -15.87 2.76
C ASP A 91 2.06 -14.59 3.57
N HIS A 92 0.80 -14.39 3.97
CA HIS A 92 0.40 -13.24 4.76
C HIS A 92 0.91 -13.43 6.20
N ILE A 93 2.20 -13.26 6.40
CA ILE A 93 2.82 -13.42 7.71
C ILE A 93 2.69 -12.08 8.43
N ILE A 94 1.65 -11.98 9.24
CA ILE A 94 1.55 -10.93 10.26
C ILE A 94 2.63 -11.23 11.31
N PRO A 95 3.52 -10.27 11.62
CA PRO A 95 4.48 -10.45 12.71
C PRO A 95 3.74 -10.83 14.00
N PRO A 96 4.13 -11.91 14.70
CA PRO A 96 3.42 -12.34 15.91
C PRO A 96 3.52 -11.31 17.05
N ASP A 97 4.54 -10.44 16.99
CA ASP A 97 4.80 -9.33 17.90
C ASP A 97 4.27 -7.98 17.37
N LEU A 98 3.37 -7.99 16.38
CA LEU A 98 2.76 -6.78 15.86
C LEU A 98 2.01 -6.05 17.01
N PHE A 99 2.41 -4.81 17.28
CA PHE A 99 1.91 -3.96 18.38
C PHE A 99 2.41 -4.30 19.80
N ASP A 100 3.36 -5.21 19.96
CA ASP A 100 3.97 -5.53 21.27
C ASP A 100 4.63 -4.32 21.96
N ILE A 101 5.00 -3.31 21.18
CA ILE A 101 5.60 -2.05 21.66
C ILE A 101 4.52 -1.07 22.14
N VAL A 102 3.30 -1.16 21.59
CA VAL A 102 2.18 -0.28 21.93
C VAL A 102 1.50 -0.84 23.18
N ILE A 103 1.46 -0.10 24.28
CA ILE A 103 0.79 -0.54 25.51
C ILE A 103 -0.66 -0.03 25.53
N GLY A 104 -1.56 -0.86 26.04
CA GLY A 104 -2.99 -0.58 26.06
C GLY A 104 -3.61 -0.56 24.67
N HIS A 105 -4.76 0.11 24.54
CA HIS A 105 -5.53 0.17 23.29
C HIS A 105 -5.91 -1.21 22.71
N ASP A 106 -6.05 -2.24 23.54
CA ASP A 106 -6.17 -3.62 23.07
C ASP A 106 -7.38 -3.85 22.18
N GLY A 107 -8.54 -3.26 22.52
CA GLY A 107 -9.72 -3.30 21.64
C GLY A 107 -9.49 -2.62 20.28
N LYS A 108 -8.65 -1.59 20.22
CA LYS A 108 -8.27 -0.95 18.93
C LYS A 108 -7.31 -1.83 18.13
N LYS A 109 -6.31 -2.42 18.79
CA LYS A 109 -5.38 -3.37 18.16
C LYS A 109 -6.13 -4.55 17.58
N GLU A 110 -7.08 -5.11 18.35
CA GLU A 110 -7.90 -6.23 17.92
C GLU A 110 -8.71 -5.89 16.66
N LEU A 111 -9.36 -4.71 16.62
CA LEU A 111 -10.08 -4.26 15.42
C LEU A 111 -9.16 -4.12 14.20
N ILE A 112 -7.94 -3.60 14.40
CA ILE A 112 -6.95 -3.45 13.33
C ILE A 112 -6.49 -4.84 12.84
N ILE A 113 -6.13 -5.76 13.74
CA ILE A 113 -5.73 -7.13 13.39
C ILE A 113 -6.84 -7.85 12.61
N ARG A 114 -8.08 -7.80 13.11
CA ARG A 114 -9.24 -8.37 12.42
C ARG A 114 -9.43 -7.79 11.01
N SER A 115 -9.08 -6.52 10.81
CA SER A 115 -9.19 -5.90 9.48
C SER A 115 -8.10 -6.34 8.53
N ILE A 116 -6.87 -6.56 9.01
CA ILE A 116 -5.74 -7.05 8.22
C ILE A 116 -6.08 -8.41 7.59
N ASP A 117 -6.75 -9.28 8.36
CA ASP A 117 -7.22 -10.61 7.94
C ASP A 117 -8.57 -10.59 7.21
N ALA A 118 -9.27 -9.45 7.19
CA ALA A 118 -10.58 -9.37 6.58
C ALA A 118 -10.48 -9.67 5.07
N PRO A 119 -11.48 -10.34 4.48
CA PRO A 119 -11.48 -10.58 3.05
C PRO A 119 -11.59 -9.27 2.30
N GLU A 120 -12.33 -8.26 2.77
CA GLU A 120 -12.45 -6.96 2.10
C GLU A 120 -11.85 -5.83 2.94
N PRO A 121 -11.32 -4.76 2.32
CA PRO A 121 -10.67 -3.68 3.04
C PRO A 121 -11.59 -2.97 4.03
N VAL A 122 -11.09 -2.80 5.26
CA VAL A 122 -11.63 -1.85 6.22
C VAL A 122 -10.54 -0.82 6.49
N HIS A 123 -10.84 0.44 6.20
CA HIS A 123 -9.89 1.53 6.37
C HIS A 123 -10.03 2.13 7.77
N PHE A 124 -8.91 2.53 8.39
CA PHE A 124 -8.92 3.12 9.73
C PHE A 124 -8.29 4.51 9.75
N LEU A 125 -8.94 5.44 10.46
CA LEU A 125 -8.39 6.74 10.80
C LEU A 125 -8.13 6.82 12.30
N LEU A 126 -6.87 6.85 12.69
CA LEU A 126 -6.41 7.03 14.05
C LEU A 126 -6.30 8.54 14.32
N TYR A 127 -7.13 9.09 15.19
CA TYR A 127 -7.14 10.52 15.45
C TYR A 127 -6.99 10.86 16.93
N GLY A 128 -6.40 12.01 17.23
CA GLY A 128 -6.14 12.44 18.60
C GLY A 128 -4.96 13.39 18.72
N VAL A 129 -4.73 13.94 19.91
CA VAL A 129 -3.62 14.88 20.19
C VAL A 129 -2.24 14.23 19.98
N PRO A 130 -1.14 14.99 19.85
CA PRO A 130 0.22 14.43 19.90
C PRO A 130 0.45 13.58 21.16
N ALA A 131 1.44 12.68 21.12
CA ALA A 131 1.75 11.76 22.24
C ALA A 131 0.56 10.87 22.67
N SER A 132 -0.04 10.17 21.69
CA SER A 132 -1.22 9.30 21.89
C SER A 132 -1.13 7.99 21.08
N ALA A 133 0.06 7.41 20.97
CA ALA A 133 0.36 6.16 20.24
C ALA A 133 0.06 6.11 18.73
N LYS A 134 -0.56 7.12 18.11
CA LYS A 134 -0.99 7.08 16.69
C LYS A 134 0.15 6.73 15.73
N SER A 135 1.22 7.53 15.72
CA SER A 135 2.36 7.29 14.83
C SER A 135 3.07 5.98 15.18
N LEU A 136 3.16 5.62 16.46
CA LEU A 136 3.74 4.34 16.89
C LEU A 136 2.93 3.15 16.34
N MET A 137 1.60 3.23 16.37
CA MET A 137 0.72 2.21 15.78
C MET A 137 0.90 2.11 14.26
N LEU A 138 1.03 3.25 13.56
CA LEU A 138 1.30 3.27 12.13
C LEU A 138 2.68 2.71 11.77
N GLU A 139 3.70 2.98 12.59
CA GLU A 139 5.04 2.40 12.43
C GLU A 139 5.01 0.87 12.59
N GLU A 140 4.24 0.35 13.54
CA GLU A 140 4.05 -1.10 13.68
C GLU A 140 3.34 -1.69 12.46
N LEU A 141 2.29 -1.03 11.96
CA LEU A 141 1.62 -1.43 10.71
C LEU A 141 2.56 -1.42 9.50
N ASN A 142 3.57 -0.55 9.49
CA ASN A 142 4.55 -0.49 8.41
C ASN A 142 5.47 -1.72 8.38
N ARG A 143 5.51 -2.52 9.44
CA ARG A 143 6.20 -3.81 9.46
C ARG A 143 5.47 -4.90 8.67
N LEU A 144 4.21 -4.68 8.29
CA LEU A 144 3.46 -5.63 7.47
C LEU A 144 4.08 -5.77 6.07
N PRO A 145 4.02 -6.96 5.46
CA PRO A 145 4.51 -7.16 4.10
C PRO A 145 3.72 -6.28 3.12
N ARG A 146 4.44 -5.66 2.19
CA ARG A 146 3.87 -4.79 1.14
C ARG A 146 3.06 -3.61 1.70
N SER A 147 3.53 -3.09 2.83
CA SER A 147 3.15 -1.79 3.36
C SER A 147 3.85 -0.66 2.58
N LYS A 148 3.18 0.49 2.46
CA LYS A 148 3.78 1.74 1.98
C LYS A 148 3.41 2.87 2.92
N PHE A 149 4.42 3.45 3.56
CA PHE A 149 4.27 4.59 4.44
C PHE A 149 4.47 5.91 3.69
N ILE A 150 3.53 6.83 3.87
CA ILE A 150 3.55 8.18 3.29
C ILE A 150 3.24 9.20 4.38
N LEU A 151 3.96 10.32 4.37
CA LEU A 151 3.62 11.47 5.20
C LEU A 151 2.62 12.37 4.43
N GLY A 152 1.53 12.78 5.08
CA GLY A 152 0.45 13.55 4.46
C GLY A 152 0.91 14.84 3.80
N SER A 153 1.89 15.54 4.37
CA SER A 153 2.49 16.75 3.77
C SER A 153 3.16 16.49 2.42
N ASN A 154 3.60 15.25 2.16
CA ASN A 154 4.28 14.86 0.93
C ASN A 154 3.33 14.20 -0.07
N LEU A 155 2.04 14.10 0.27
CA LEU A 155 1.04 13.43 -0.55
C LEU A 155 0.55 14.36 -1.66
N SER A 156 1.23 14.32 -2.80
CA SER A 156 0.72 14.88 -4.05
C SER A 156 -0.10 13.85 -4.83
N LYS A 157 -1.03 14.31 -5.67
CA LYS A 157 -1.78 13.45 -6.60
C LYS A 157 -0.83 12.55 -7.39
N ALA A 158 0.18 13.13 -8.03
CA ALA A 158 1.15 12.39 -8.84
C ALA A 158 1.93 11.35 -8.01
N GLY A 159 2.45 11.73 -6.85
CA GLY A 159 3.19 10.82 -5.98
C GLY A 159 2.33 9.65 -5.47
N LEU A 160 1.06 9.92 -5.16
CA LEU A 160 0.12 8.86 -4.78
C LEU A 160 -0.17 7.90 -5.94
N TYR A 161 -0.41 8.42 -7.16
CA TYR A 161 -0.56 7.56 -8.34
C TYR A 161 0.69 6.73 -8.60
N ASP A 162 1.88 7.30 -8.48
CA ASP A 162 3.14 6.58 -8.67
C ASP A 162 3.30 5.43 -7.66
N VAL A 163 2.94 5.65 -6.39
CA VAL A 163 2.98 4.59 -5.36
C VAL A 163 1.95 3.48 -5.64
N LEU A 164 0.72 3.85 -6.02
CA LEU A 164 -0.38 2.88 -6.19
C LEU A 164 -0.31 2.11 -7.51
N LEU A 165 0.22 2.74 -8.57
CA LEU A 165 0.30 2.15 -9.90
C LEU A 165 1.64 1.49 -10.20
N ASN A 166 2.62 1.55 -9.28
CA ASN A 166 3.90 0.87 -9.48
C ASN A 166 3.73 -0.64 -9.56
N GLU A 167 3.84 -1.19 -10.76
CA GLU A 167 3.58 -2.61 -11.08
C GLU A 167 4.42 -3.60 -10.26
N LYS A 168 5.61 -3.22 -9.81
CA LYS A 168 6.51 -4.10 -9.04
C LYS A 168 6.20 -4.12 -7.54
N ASP A 169 5.47 -3.13 -7.03
CA ASP A 169 5.44 -2.84 -5.60
C ASP A 169 4.10 -2.22 -5.16
N LYS A 170 3.01 -2.79 -5.67
CA LYS A 170 1.65 -2.34 -5.33
C LYS A 170 1.40 -2.59 -3.84
N PRO A 171 1.01 -1.59 -3.04
CA PRO A 171 0.79 -1.78 -1.62
C PRO A 171 -0.47 -2.61 -1.36
N ARG A 172 -0.37 -3.58 -0.46
CA ARG A 172 -1.55 -4.14 0.21
C ARG A 172 -2.00 -3.22 1.34
N PHE A 173 -1.06 -2.61 2.04
CA PHE A 173 -1.33 -1.68 3.15
C PHE A 173 -0.78 -0.30 2.80
N LEU A 174 -1.65 0.68 2.62
CA LEU A 174 -1.27 2.08 2.49
C LEU A 174 -1.36 2.76 3.86
N ILE A 175 -0.25 3.30 4.32
CA ILE A 175 -0.13 3.93 5.64
C ILE A 175 0.15 5.41 5.44
N ILE A 176 -0.71 6.27 5.98
CA ILE A 176 -0.63 7.72 5.79
C ILE A 176 -0.57 8.42 7.15
N ASP A 177 0.61 8.89 7.54
CA ASP A 177 0.75 9.66 8.78
C ASP A 177 0.42 11.14 8.52
N GLU A 178 -0.18 11.82 9.50
CA GLU A 178 -0.53 13.25 9.42
C GLU A 178 -1.41 13.62 8.21
N LEU A 179 -2.47 12.86 7.96
CA LEU A 179 -3.46 13.10 6.89
C LEU A 179 -4.05 14.53 6.96
N ASP A 180 -4.12 15.13 8.16
CA ASP A 180 -4.59 16.51 8.37
C ASP A 180 -3.63 17.60 7.88
N LYS A 181 -2.47 17.22 7.32
CA LYS A 181 -1.44 18.10 6.77
C LYS A 181 -1.41 18.11 5.25
N ILE A 182 -2.39 17.51 4.58
CA ILE A 182 -2.51 17.59 3.14
C ILE A 182 -2.96 19.00 2.74
N ASP A 183 -2.15 19.67 1.94
CA ASP A 183 -2.39 21.06 1.53
C ASP A 183 -3.47 21.21 0.46
N ASP A 184 -3.62 20.21 -0.42
CA ASP A 184 -4.59 20.24 -1.52
C ASP A 184 -5.53 19.03 -1.48
N GLN A 185 -6.83 19.32 -1.31
CA GLN A 185 -7.88 18.30 -1.30
C GLN A 185 -8.00 17.56 -2.64
N SER A 186 -7.54 18.14 -3.75
CA SER A 186 -7.49 17.44 -5.05
C SER A 186 -6.60 16.19 -5.02
N ASN A 187 -5.62 16.15 -4.09
CA ASN A 187 -4.78 14.98 -3.85
C ASN A 187 -5.54 13.82 -3.21
N LEU A 188 -6.70 14.07 -2.60
CA LEU A 188 -7.54 13.06 -1.94
C LEU A 188 -8.44 12.29 -2.93
N ALA A 189 -8.64 12.78 -4.15
CA ALA A 189 -9.54 12.15 -5.12
C ALA A 189 -9.17 10.70 -5.42
N ALA A 190 -7.86 10.41 -5.49
CA ALA A 190 -7.37 9.04 -5.68
C ALA A 190 -7.66 8.15 -4.46
N LEU A 191 -7.52 8.68 -3.23
CA LEU A 191 -7.87 7.96 -2.00
C LEU A 191 -9.37 7.66 -1.93
N LEU A 192 -10.22 8.63 -2.28
CA LEU A 192 -11.68 8.44 -2.28
C LEU A 192 -12.09 7.31 -3.23
N SER A 193 -11.52 7.27 -4.44
CA SER A 193 -11.81 6.23 -5.44
C SER A 193 -11.26 4.86 -5.01
N LEU A 194 -10.05 4.82 -4.44
CA LEU A 194 -9.44 3.62 -3.89
C LEU A 194 -10.30 3.01 -2.79
N MET A 195 -10.71 3.82 -1.81
CA MET A 195 -11.41 3.35 -0.63
C MET A 195 -12.86 2.96 -0.91
N GLU A 196 -13.48 3.52 -1.95
CA GLU A 196 -14.87 3.19 -2.29
C GLU A 196 -14.98 1.97 -3.20
N ARG A 197 -14.14 1.87 -4.22
CA ARG A 197 -14.28 0.86 -5.28
C ARG A 197 -13.04 0.00 -5.48
N GLY A 198 -11.95 0.33 -4.80
CA GLY A 198 -10.63 -0.24 -5.08
C GLY A 198 -10.12 0.18 -6.45
N ILE A 199 -10.56 1.31 -7.02
CA ILE A 199 -10.20 1.70 -8.39
C ILE A 199 -9.27 2.91 -8.34
N ILE A 200 -8.21 2.86 -9.14
CA ILE A 200 -7.30 3.97 -9.40
C ILE A 200 -7.27 4.22 -10.91
N THR A 201 -7.65 5.42 -11.33
CA THR A 201 -7.66 5.80 -12.75
C THR A 201 -6.73 7.00 -12.97
N GLU A 202 -5.63 6.80 -13.70
CA GLU A 202 -4.80 7.89 -14.20
C GLU A 202 -5.22 8.25 -15.62
N THR A 203 -5.70 9.49 -15.80
CA THR A 203 -6.00 10.08 -17.11
C THR A 203 -5.05 11.23 -17.39
N LYS A 204 -3.90 10.94 -18.01
CA LYS A 204 -3.01 11.98 -18.58
C LYS A 204 -2.99 11.85 -20.09
N TYR A 205 -2.67 12.93 -20.80
CA TYR A 205 -2.55 12.92 -22.26
C TYR A 205 -1.61 11.78 -22.70
N LYS A 206 -2.14 10.78 -23.44
CA LYS A 206 -1.51 9.51 -23.88
C LYS A 206 -1.38 8.36 -22.86
N ARG A 207 -1.86 8.49 -21.62
CA ARG A 207 -1.89 7.39 -20.64
C ARG A 207 -3.26 7.32 -19.97
N HIS A 208 -4.03 6.30 -20.33
CA HIS A 208 -5.23 5.88 -19.63
C HIS A 208 -4.90 4.54 -18.98
N ARG A 209 -4.74 4.54 -17.65
CA ARG A 209 -4.53 3.33 -16.86
C ARG A 209 -5.58 3.30 -15.77
N GLU A 210 -6.41 2.27 -15.80
CA GLU A 210 -7.33 1.96 -14.73
C GLU A 210 -6.88 0.65 -14.09
N ILE A 211 -6.76 0.66 -12.77
CA ILE A 211 -6.34 -0.51 -12.01
C ILE A 211 -7.33 -0.73 -10.87
N LYS A 212 -7.79 -1.98 -10.72
CA LYS A 212 -8.43 -2.42 -9.49
C LYS A 212 -7.39 -2.94 -8.50
N LEU A 213 -7.25 -2.27 -7.38
CA LEU A 213 -6.30 -2.52 -6.31
C LEU A 213 -7.03 -2.75 -4.99
N LYS A 214 -6.81 -3.94 -4.41
CA LYS A 214 -7.30 -4.28 -3.07
C LYS A 214 -6.30 -3.78 -2.03
N CYS A 215 -6.60 -2.64 -1.41
CA CYS A 215 -5.69 -1.94 -0.51
C CYS A 215 -6.39 -1.53 0.78
N TRP A 216 -5.79 -1.82 1.92
CA TRP A 216 -6.21 -1.33 3.23
C TRP A 216 -5.52 0.01 3.48
N VAL A 217 -6.27 0.96 4.02
CA VAL A 217 -5.74 2.31 4.26
C VAL A 217 -5.77 2.55 5.76
N PHE A 218 -4.60 2.79 6.34
CA PHE A 218 -4.43 3.18 7.74
C PHE A 218 -3.88 4.59 7.77
N ALA A 219 -4.62 5.53 8.36
CA ALA A 219 -4.22 6.92 8.40
C ALA A 219 -4.18 7.46 9.83
N SER A 220 -3.36 8.49 10.09
CA SER A 220 -3.41 9.27 11.31
C SER A 220 -3.84 10.71 11.05
N ALA A 221 -4.45 11.35 12.04
CA ALA A 221 -4.70 12.78 12.04
C ALA A 221 -4.58 13.38 13.44
N ASN A 222 -3.91 14.51 13.57
CA ASN A 222 -3.92 15.28 14.82
C ASN A 222 -5.17 16.16 14.94
N ARG A 223 -5.72 16.58 13.79
CA ARG A 223 -6.86 17.49 13.69
C ARG A 223 -7.92 16.91 12.76
N ILE A 224 -8.84 16.14 13.33
CA ILE A 224 -9.88 15.45 12.56
C ILE A 224 -10.78 16.44 11.80
N GLU A 225 -10.97 17.64 12.33
CA GLU A 225 -11.78 18.70 11.71
C GLU A 225 -11.22 19.22 10.39
N ARG A 226 -9.94 18.93 10.08
CA ARG A 226 -9.34 19.26 8.77
C ARG A 226 -9.62 18.22 7.70
N ILE A 227 -10.10 17.04 8.08
CA ILE A 227 -10.38 15.95 7.14
C ILE A 227 -11.77 16.17 6.53
N PRO A 228 -11.92 16.14 5.20
CA PRO A 228 -13.22 16.26 4.56
C PRO A 228 -14.18 15.16 4.99
N ALA A 229 -15.47 15.50 5.18
CA ALA A 229 -16.50 14.56 5.62
C ALA A 229 -16.66 13.34 4.70
N GLU A 230 -16.49 13.54 3.40
CA GLU A 230 -16.52 12.46 2.41
C GLU A 230 -15.40 11.45 2.62
N LEU A 231 -14.19 11.92 2.99
CA LEU A 231 -13.09 11.01 3.27
C LEU A 231 -13.29 10.31 4.62
N MET A 232 -13.74 11.05 5.64
CA MET A 232 -14.04 10.49 6.96
C MET A 232 -15.09 9.37 6.90
N SER A 233 -16.11 9.48 6.05
CA SER A 233 -17.18 8.46 5.96
C SER A 233 -16.70 7.10 5.42
N ARG A 234 -15.51 7.05 4.80
CA ARG A 234 -14.88 5.82 4.30
C ARG A 234 -13.94 5.18 5.32
N PHE A 235 -13.74 5.80 6.48
CA PHE A 235 -12.89 5.31 7.56
C PHE A 235 -13.70 4.83 8.76
N LEU A 236 -13.22 3.77 9.41
CA LEU A 236 -13.52 3.47 10.80
C LEU A 236 -12.66 4.38 11.69
N LEU A 237 -13.31 5.21 12.51
CA LEU A 237 -12.64 6.21 13.33
C LEU A 237 -12.20 5.64 14.69
N LEU A 238 -10.91 5.74 15.00
CA LEU A 238 -10.34 5.33 16.28
C LEU A 238 -9.76 6.53 17.03
N ASN A 239 -10.38 6.89 18.16
CA ASN A 239 -9.95 8.01 18.99
C ASN A 239 -8.84 7.61 19.98
N PHE A 240 -7.69 8.26 19.87
CA PHE A 240 -6.56 8.11 20.77
C PHE A 240 -6.47 9.29 21.73
N LYS A 241 -6.54 8.97 23.02
CA LYS A 241 -6.38 9.94 24.11
C LYS A 241 -4.89 10.11 24.42
N PRO A 242 -4.47 11.28 24.94
CA PRO A 242 -3.10 11.42 25.45
C PRO A 242 -2.84 10.41 26.56
N TYR A 243 -1.58 9.98 26.67
CA TYR A 243 -1.17 9.03 27.69
C TYR A 243 -1.41 9.53 29.10
N THR A 244 -1.78 8.62 30.00
CA THR A 244 -1.55 8.82 31.43
C THR A 244 -0.06 8.76 31.75
N ASP A 245 0.33 9.21 32.95
CA ASP A 245 1.73 9.16 33.38
C ASP A 245 2.27 7.73 33.43
N THR A 246 1.44 6.78 33.87
CA THR A 246 1.80 5.37 33.90
C THR A 246 1.93 4.79 32.50
N GLU A 247 0.96 5.07 31.62
CA GLU A 247 1.02 4.63 30.21
C GLU A 247 2.24 5.20 29.50
N PHE A 248 2.56 6.47 29.73
CA PHE A 248 3.74 7.10 29.15
C PHE A 248 5.02 6.40 29.60
N ILE A 249 5.20 6.17 30.91
CA ILE A 249 6.39 5.49 31.44
C ILE A 249 6.50 4.09 30.84
N ASP A 250 5.41 3.32 30.87
CA ASP A 250 5.44 1.93 30.41
C ASP A 250 5.80 1.86 28.92
N ILE A 251 5.21 2.73 28.09
CA ILE A 251 5.48 2.76 26.64
C ILE A 251 6.90 3.24 26.38
N ALA A 252 7.36 4.26 27.08
CA ALA A 252 8.73 4.76 26.92
C ALA A 252 9.76 3.71 27.31
N VAL A 253 9.55 2.97 28.41
CA VAL A 253 10.41 1.84 28.80
C VAL A 253 10.42 0.76 27.73
N ASN A 254 9.25 0.37 27.22
CA ASN A 254 9.13 -0.67 26.21
C ASN A 254 9.79 -0.26 24.88
N VAL A 255 9.66 1.00 24.46
CA VAL A 255 10.33 1.55 23.27
C VAL A 255 11.85 1.58 23.46
N LEU A 256 12.34 2.09 24.58
CA LEU A 256 13.77 2.20 24.84
C LEU A 256 14.46 0.83 24.94
N THR A 257 13.80 -0.14 25.57
CA THR A 257 14.33 -1.50 25.70
C THR A 257 14.29 -2.26 24.37
N LYS A 258 13.16 -2.25 23.66
CA LYS A 258 13.00 -3.05 22.43
C LYS A 258 13.62 -2.42 21.18
N ARG A 259 13.67 -1.09 21.07
CA ARG A 259 14.16 -0.40 19.85
C ARG A 259 15.53 0.24 20.02
N GLU A 260 15.89 0.69 21.22
CA GLU A 260 17.15 1.38 21.48
C GLU A 260 18.14 0.52 22.31
N ASP A 261 17.77 -0.73 22.65
CA ASP A 261 18.60 -1.69 23.41
C ASP A 261 19.10 -1.14 24.77
N VAL A 262 18.32 -0.24 25.38
CA VAL A 262 18.65 0.36 26.68
C VAL A 262 18.25 -0.58 27.80
N ASN A 263 19.10 -0.74 28.82
CA ASN A 263 18.76 -1.52 30.01
C ASN A 263 17.47 -1.01 30.66
N GLU A 264 16.56 -1.92 31.04
CA GLU A 264 15.23 -1.59 31.59
C GLU A 264 15.28 -0.61 32.78
N SER A 265 16.26 -0.79 33.67
CA SER A 265 16.42 0.09 34.85
C SER A 265 16.81 1.52 34.47
N ILE A 266 17.57 1.69 33.38
CA ILE A 266 17.97 2.97 32.82
C ILE A 266 16.85 3.55 31.97
N ALA A 267 16.15 2.74 31.19
CA ALA A 267 14.96 3.14 30.43
C ALA A 267 13.87 3.72 31.34
N LEU A 268 13.61 3.08 32.48
CA LEU A 268 12.69 3.58 33.50
C LEU A 268 13.16 4.91 34.08
N TYR A 269 14.47 5.04 34.32
CA TYR A 269 15.06 6.27 34.84
C TYR A 269 14.93 7.42 33.84
N ILE A 270 15.28 7.20 32.57
CA ILE A 270 15.13 8.19 31.48
C ILE A 270 13.66 8.65 31.40
N SER A 271 12.72 7.70 31.37
CA SER A 271 11.30 7.99 31.21
C SER A 271 10.78 8.90 32.35
N LYS A 272 11.16 8.60 33.60
CA LYS A 272 10.83 9.46 34.76
C LYS A 272 11.49 10.83 34.67
N GLN A 273 12.79 10.89 34.32
CA GLN A 273 13.51 12.15 34.23
C GLN A 273 12.94 13.07 33.14
N VAL A 274 12.55 12.53 31.98
CA VAL A 274 11.91 13.29 30.91
C VAL A 274 10.53 13.81 31.33
N MET A 275 9.74 12.97 32.00
CA MET A 275 8.43 13.39 32.52
C MET A 275 8.57 14.50 33.57
N ASP A 276 9.47 14.32 34.53
CA ASP A 276 9.57 15.20 35.71
C ASP A 276 10.35 16.49 35.42
N LYS A 277 11.52 16.38 34.76
CA LYS A 277 12.41 17.54 34.52
C LYS A 277 12.11 18.27 33.23
N LEU A 278 11.60 17.58 32.21
CA LEU A 278 11.23 18.20 30.93
C LEU A 278 9.72 18.32 30.78
N SER A 279 8.89 17.95 31.75
CA SER A 279 7.42 18.05 31.67
C SER A 279 6.85 17.50 30.35
N SER A 280 7.50 16.46 29.79
CA SER A 280 7.20 15.92 28.46
C SER A 280 6.67 14.50 28.58
N ARG A 281 5.58 14.23 27.87
CA ARG A 281 4.99 12.90 27.71
C ARG A 281 5.18 12.36 26.28
N ASP A 282 6.13 12.94 25.55
CA ASP A 282 6.48 12.47 24.20
C ASP A 282 7.60 11.43 24.29
N VAL A 283 7.31 10.21 23.83
CA VAL A 283 8.29 9.11 23.77
C VAL A 283 9.48 9.48 22.89
N ARG A 284 9.32 10.38 21.93
CA ARG A 284 10.44 10.88 21.12
C ARG A 284 11.49 11.59 21.97
N ASP A 285 11.10 12.25 23.06
CA ASP A 285 12.05 12.92 23.94
C ASP A 285 12.87 11.91 24.75
N THR A 286 12.28 10.78 25.15
CA THR A 286 13.03 9.72 25.84
C THR A 286 14.04 9.05 24.91
N VAL A 287 13.66 8.80 23.65
CA VAL A 287 14.57 8.28 22.61
C VAL A 287 15.73 9.24 22.34
N LYS A 288 15.48 10.56 22.24
CA LYS A 288 16.55 11.56 22.08
C LYS A 288 17.55 11.49 23.24
N VAL A 289 17.08 11.38 24.48
CA VAL A 289 17.96 11.27 25.64
C VAL A 289 18.80 10.01 25.56
N ALA A 290 18.17 8.85 25.29
CA ALA A 290 18.88 7.57 25.17
C ALA A 290 20.01 7.60 24.14
N ARG A 291 19.75 8.15 22.95
CA ARG A 291 20.74 8.25 21.86
C ARG A 291 21.89 9.21 22.15
N LEU A 292 21.76 10.09 23.15
CA LEU A 292 22.81 11.01 23.57
C LEU A 292 23.71 10.43 24.66
N LEU A 293 23.33 9.30 25.27
CA LEU A 293 24.12 8.68 26.33
C LEU A 293 25.38 8.03 25.75
N LYS A 294 26.50 8.14 26.47
CA LYS A 294 27.73 7.38 26.19
C LYS A 294 27.82 6.06 26.95
N GLY A 295 26.83 5.76 27.78
CA GLY A 295 26.70 4.50 28.51
C GLY A 295 25.45 4.47 29.38
N ASP A 296 24.98 3.26 29.66
CA ASP A 296 23.75 2.96 30.40
C ASP A 296 23.93 3.16 31.91
N THR A 297 24.16 4.41 32.32
CA THR A 297 24.33 4.78 33.73
C THR A 297 23.45 5.97 34.10
N LYS A 298 22.92 5.96 35.33
CA LYS A 298 22.10 7.08 35.83
C LYS A 298 22.86 8.40 35.85
N THR A 299 24.16 8.37 36.10
CA THR A 299 25.05 9.54 36.08
C THR A 299 25.11 10.20 34.71
N GLU A 300 25.17 9.41 33.64
CA GLU A 300 25.17 9.94 32.28
C GLU A 300 23.80 10.54 31.94
N VAL A 301 22.71 9.87 32.33
CA VAL A 301 21.35 10.40 32.18
C VAL A 301 21.22 11.75 32.89
N ASP A 302 21.65 11.84 34.15
CA ASP A 302 21.60 13.09 34.91
C ASP A 302 22.42 14.21 34.28
N HIS A 303 23.58 13.87 33.70
CA HIS A 303 24.42 14.83 32.99
C HIS A 303 23.71 15.41 31.76
N VAL A 304 23.18 14.55 30.88
CA VAL A 304 22.44 14.96 29.68
C VAL A 304 21.19 15.76 30.07
N MET A 305 20.42 15.28 31.05
CA MET A 305 19.22 15.95 31.52
C MET A 305 19.50 17.33 32.13
N GLY A 306 20.61 17.48 32.85
CA GLY A 306 21.03 18.76 33.42
C GLY A 306 21.47 19.80 32.36
N ILE A 307 21.89 19.35 31.18
CA ILE A 307 22.14 20.23 30.04
C ILE A 307 20.82 20.61 29.37
N LEU A 308 19.97 19.62 29.08
CA LEU A 308 18.69 19.83 28.38
C LEU A 308 17.73 20.73 29.18
N SER A 309 17.66 20.59 30.50
CA SER A 309 16.79 21.39 31.34
C SER A 309 17.13 22.88 31.35
N LYS A 310 18.37 23.26 30.99
CA LYS A 310 18.82 24.66 30.89
C LYS A 310 18.47 25.33 29.57
N GLN A 311 18.02 24.56 28.58
CA GLN A 311 17.67 25.05 27.24
C GLN A 311 16.17 25.33 27.09
N ARG A 312 15.38 25.15 28.15
CA ARG A 312 13.96 25.48 28.24
C ARG A 312 13.77 26.71 29.12
#